data_AF-A0A832X3C4-F1
#
_entry.id   AF-A0A832X3C4-F1
#
_cell.length_a   1.000
_cell.length_b   1.000
_cell.length_c   1.000
_cell.angle_alpha   90.00
_cell.angle_beta   90.00
_cell.angle_gamma   90.00
#
_symmetry.space_group_name_H-M   'P 1'
#
loop_
_entity.id
_entity.type
_entity.pdbx_description
1 polymer ?
#
loop_
_entity_poly.entity_id
_entity_poly.type
_entity_poly.pdbx_seq_one_letter_code
_entity_poly.pdbx_strand_id
1 'polypeptide(L)'
;MSGPYLMSGESIVLTTDRVSLDRVIWEAMLTTRQLILTDSENARYAPRVISLAGVSTVRSGKAATGEPVIILTHQQPDEDAPETSILTFMQEPLESRKHDRDNWVKKLIELSVSSRAEHISTETAPAGSGMRPSVRRWVAPDISRPRPENFPAPEPPRETEITIDEPEPVVIPKIYPAMKEPVELKEQPE
;
A
#
# COMPACT_ATOMS: atom_id res chain seq x y z
N MET A 1 32.40 8.76 6.50
CA MET A 1 31.45 8.26 5.49
C MET A 1 31.34 6.75 5.66
N SER A 2 30.44 6.31 6.55
CA SER A 2 30.06 4.90 6.66
C SER A 2 28.67 4.82 6.05
N GLY A 3 28.58 4.32 4.82
CA GLY A 3 27.27 4.03 4.23
C GLY A 3 26.59 2.89 5.00
N PRO A 4 25.25 2.81 4.96
CA PRO A 4 24.52 1.68 5.54
C PRO A 4 25.01 0.37 4.90
N TYR A 5 25.25 -0.65 5.74
CA TYR A 5 25.70 -1.96 5.28
C TYR A 5 24.56 -2.68 4.57
N LEU A 6 24.61 -2.64 3.23
CA LEU A 6 23.69 -3.41 2.39
C LEU A 6 24.13 -4.87 2.33
N MET A 7 23.16 -5.78 2.29
CA MET A 7 23.44 -7.20 2.08
C MET A 7 23.96 -7.46 0.66
N SER A 8 24.73 -8.54 0.47
CA SER A 8 25.22 -8.92 -0.86
C SER A 8 24.06 -9.15 -1.83
N GLY A 9 24.03 -8.36 -2.93
CA GLY A 9 22.97 -8.40 -3.94
C GLY A 9 21.80 -7.44 -3.68
N GLU A 10 21.85 -6.65 -2.62
CA GLU A 10 20.89 -5.58 -2.35
C GLU A 10 21.30 -4.29 -3.07
N SER A 11 20.32 -3.61 -3.66
CA SER A 11 20.54 -2.34 -4.36
C SER A 11 19.60 -1.27 -3.87
N ILE A 12 20.07 -0.03 -3.85
CA ILE A 12 19.27 1.15 -3.52
C ILE A 12 18.33 1.45 -4.69
N VAL A 13 17.03 1.58 -4.40
CA VAL A 13 15.98 1.84 -5.38
C VAL A 13 15.55 3.31 -5.33
N LEU A 14 15.31 3.84 -4.13
CA LEU A 14 14.95 5.25 -3.92
C LEU A 14 15.65 5.80 -2.68
N THR A 15 15.96 7.08 -2.70
CA THR A 15 16.47 7.84 -1.56
C THR A 15 15.70 9.15 -1.49
N THR A 16 15.36 9.58 -0.27
CA THR A 16 14.64 10.83 -0.05
C THR A 16 15.00 11.38 1.33
N ASP A 17 15.28 12.66 1.37
CA ASP A 17 15.57 13.42 2.57
C ASP A 17 14.29 13.97 3.22
N ARG A 18 14.41 14.50 4.44
CA ARG A 18 13.34 15.23 5.13
C ARG A 18 12.05 14.40 5.30
N VAL A 19 12.21 13.15 5.74
CA VAL A 19 11.09 12.28 6.12
C VAL A 19 10.95 12.25 7.63
N SER A 20 9.83 12.73 8.15
CA SER A 20 9.54 12.74 9.58
C SER A 20 8.87 11.43 10.02
N LEU A 21 9.43 10.80 11.04
CA LEU A 21 8.87 9.64 11.75
C LEU A 21 9.06 9.85 13.25
N ASP A 22 7.98 9.70 14.02
CA ASP A 22 7.98 9.88 15.48
C ASP A 22 8.57 11.23 15.96
N ARG A 23 8.35 12.30 15.18
CA ARG A 23 8.86 13.67 15.39
C ARG A 23 10.36 13.84 15.17
N VAL A 24 11.04 12.83 14.64
CA VAL A 24 12.45 12.89 14.24
C VAL A 24 12.53 12.98 12.72
N ILE A 25 13.47 13.76 12.20
CA ILE A 25 13.72 13.90 10.77
C ILE A 25 14.76 12.86 10.35
N TRP A 26 14.40 12.07 9.35
CA TRP A 26 15.20 10.99 8.81
C TRP A 26 15.47 11.23 7.32
N GLU A 27 16.60 10.71 6.88
CA GLU A 27 16.85 10.37 5.49
C GLU A 27 16.36 8.93 5.26
N ALA A 28 15.43 8.76 4.32
CA ALA A 28 14.85 7.48 3.99
C ALA A 28 15.51 6.90 2.74
N MET A 29 15.95 5.64 2.86
CA MET A 29 16.55 4.88 1.77
C MET A 29 15.80 3.58 1.59
N LEU A 30 15.15 3.44 0.43
CA LEU A 30 14.49 2.22 0.01
C LEU A 30 15.46 1.37 -0.80
N THR A 31 15.64 0.14 -0.35
CA THR A 31 16.42 -0.88 -1.05
C THR A 31 15.50 -1.96 -1.60
N THR A 32 16.05 -2.96 -2.27
CA THR A 32 15.28 -4.09 -2.79
C THR A 32 14.68 -4.98 -1.70
N ARG A 33 15.23 -4.97 -0.47
CA ARG A 33 14.78 -5.85 0.63
C ARG A 33 14.30 -5.11 1.86
N GLN A 34 14.82 -3.92 2.12
CA GLN A 34 14.60 -3.19 3.36
C GLN A 34 14.38 -1.69 3.13
N LEU A 35 13.65 -1.07 4.04
CA LEU A 35 13.57 0.38 4.20
C LEU A 35 14.48 0.78 5.36
N ILE A 36 15.46 1.63 5.07
CA ILE A 36 16.44 2.10 6.04
C ILE A 36 16.21 3.60 6.29
N LEU A 37 16.08 3.98 7.55
CA LEU A 37 15.93 5.36 7.99
C LEU A 37 17.16 5.76 8.80
N THR A 38 17.89 6.77 8.32
CA THR A 38 19.09 7.29 8.97
C THR A 38 18.86 8.71 9.45
N ASP A 39 19.21 9.01 10.70
CA ASP A 39 19.08 10.36 11.28
C ASP A 39 20.01 11.31 10.52
N SER A 40 19.42 12.29 9.84
CA SER A 40 20.14 13.23 8.97
C SER A 40 20.76 14.39 9.72
N GLU A 41 20.25 14.75 10.89
CA GLU A 41 20.64 15.99 11.57
C GLU A 41 21.72 15.77 12.62
N ASN A 42 21.61 14.71 13.43
CA ASN A 42 22.47 14.59 14.61
C ASN A 42 23.04 13.19 14.86
N ALA A 43 22.71 12.20 14.02
CA ALA A 43 23.10 10.79 14.20
C ALA A 43 22.93 10.30 15.65
N ARG A 44 21.95 10.84 16.38
CA ARG A 44 21.69 10.53 17.79
C ARG A 44 20.97 9.20 17.91
N TYR A 45 20.14 8.91 16.93
CA TYR A 45 19.36 7.69 16.87
C TYR A 45 20.03 6.65 15.97
N ALA A 46 19.94 5.39 16.39
CA ALA A 46 20.38 4.28 15.57
C ALA A 46 19.51 4.22 14.30
N PRO A 47 20.09 3.82 13.15
CA PRO A 47 19.31 3.63 11.93
C PRO A 47 18.17 2.65 12.16
N ARG A 48 16.95 3.03 11.77
CA ARG A 48 15.79 2.15 11.84
C ARG A 48 15.69 1.37 10.54
N VAL A 49 15.62 0.05 10.64
CA VAL A 49 15.60 -0.86 9.49
C VAL A 49 14.30 -1.65 9.52
N ILE A 50 13.54 -1.56 8.44
CA ILE A 50 12.24 -2.22 8.27
C ILE A 50 12.35 -3.21 7.11
N SER A 51 12.09 -4.49 7.36
CA SER A 51 12.10 -5.52 6.32
C SER A 51 10.85 -5.46 5.44
N LEU A 52 11.02 -5.41 4.12
CA LEU A 52 9.89 -5.35 3.17
C LEU A 52 9.06 -6.64 3.15
N ALA A 53 9.67 -7.79 3.50
CA ALA A 53 8.95 -9.06 3.60
C ALA A 53 7.85 -9.01 4.68
N GLY A 54 8.13 -8.29 5.78
CA GLY A 54 7.22 -8.10 6.91
C GLY A 54 6.15 -7.02 6.69
N VAL A 55 6.18 -6.28 5.58
CA VAL A 55 5.26 -5.15 5.33
C VAL A 55 3.89 -5.66 4.88
N SER A 56 2.88 -5.62 5.74
CA SER A 56 1.52 -6.09 5.46
C SER A 56 0.74 -5.14 4.57
N THR A 57 0.76 -3.83 4.88
CA THR A 57 0.01 -2.84 4.12
C THR A 57 0.81 -1.55 3.93
N VAL A 58 0.62 -0.93 2.76
CA VAL A 58 1.17 0.37 2.42
C VAL A 58 0.02 1.24 1.94
N ARG A 59 -0.18 2.39 2.57
CA ARG A 59 -1.25 3.33 2.21
C ARG A 59 -0.70 4.73 2.02
N SER A 60 -1.17 5.42 0.99
CA SER A 60 -0.93 6.85 0.82
C SER A 60 -1.95 7.65 1.61
N GLY A 61 -1.51 8.71 2.28
CA GLY A 61 -2.36 9.65 2.99
C GLY A 61 -1.92 11.09 2.81
N LYS A 62 -2.57 11.98 3.55
CA LYS A 62 -2.24 13.39 3.68
C LYS A 62 -2.44 13.79 5.14
N ALA A 63 -1.45 14.45 5.73
CA ALA A 63 -1.54 14.99 7.08
C ALA A 63 -2.51 16.17 7.13
N ALA A 64 -2.98 16.53 8.32
CA ALA A 64 -3.82 17.71 8.54
C ALA A 64 -3.10 19.02 8.12
N THR A 65 -1.76 19.04 8.20
CA THR A 65 -0.89 20.13 7.75
C THR A 65 -0.83 20.26 6.22
N GLY A 66 -1.31 19.25 5.50
CA GLY A 66 -1.27 19.20 4.04
C GLY A 66 -0.12 18.37 3.47
N GLU A 67 0.81 17.92 4.31
CA GLU A 67 1.98 17.14 3.90
C GLU A 67 1.59 15.72 3.46
N PRO A 68 2.24 15.16 2.42
CA PRO A 68 2.01 13.79 1.99
C PRO A 68 2.56 12.79 3.00
N VAL A 69 1.78 11.76 3.26
CA VAL A 69 2.10 10.74 4.26
C VAL A 69 2.06 9.35 3.62
N ILE A 70 2.93 8.47 4.06
CA ILE A 70 2.86 7.03 3.81
C ILE A 70 2.63 6.34 5.15
N ILE A 71 1.56 5.57 5.23
CA ILE A 71 1.24 4.74 6.38
C ILE A 71 1.64 3.32 6.02
N LEU A 72 2.53 2.74 6.82
CA LEU A 72 3.10 1.43 6.58
C LEU A 72 2.87 0.56 7.81
N THR A 73 2.20 -0.57 7.63
CA THR A 73 2.01 -1.56 8.68
C THR A 73 2.96 -2.73 8.40
N HIS A 74 3.76 -3.10 9.40
CA HIS A 74 4.76 -4.17 9.27
C HIS A 74 4.83 -5.03 10.52
N GLN A 75 5.29 -6.26 10.36
CA GLN A 75 5.61 -7.14 11.48
C GLN A 75 7.10 -7.02 11.81
N GLN A 76 7.41 -6.60 13.04
CA GLN A 76 8.75 -6.61 13.59
C GLN A 76 9.07 -8.06 14.02
N PRO A 77 10.28 -8.60 13.77
CA PRO A 77 10.60 -9.97 14.18
C PRO A 77 10.56 -10.20 15.70
N ASP A 78 10.75 -9.14 16.50
CA ASP A 78 10.74 -9.20 17.96
C ASP A 78 9.34 -9.01 18.57
N GLU A 79 8.34 -8.59 17.79
CA GLU A 79 6.99 -8.31 18.28
C GLU A 79 5.94 -9.16 17.55
N ASP A 80 5.03 -9.76 18.34
CA ASP A 80 3.90 -10.52 17.79
C ASP A 80 2.83 -9.61 17.16
N ALA A 81 2.80 -8.33 17.53
CA ALA A 81 1.83 -7.37 17.03
C ALA A 81 2.36 -6.61 15.80
N PRO A 82 1.52 -6.33 14.79
CA PRO A 82 1.91 -5.48 13.68
C PRO A 82 2.06 -4.03 14.15
N GLU A 83 3.23 -3.44 13.90
CA GLU A 83 3.50 -2.03 14.15
C GLU A 83 3.10 -1.19 12.93
N THR A 84 2.58 0.02 13.17
CA THR A 84 2.24 0.97 12.10
C THR A 84 3.13 2.20 12.17
N SER A 85 3.97 2.37 11.17
CA SER A 85 4.85 3.53 10.98
C SER A 85 4.19 4.55 10.06
N ILE A 86 4.24 5.83 10.46
CA ILE A 86 3.68 6.95 9.69
C ILE A 86 4.83 7.83 9.21
N LEU A 87 5.18 7.70 7.94
CA LEU A 87 6.24 8.47 7.29
C LEU A 87 5.65 9.74 6.70
N THR A 88 6.00 10.89 7.26
CA THR A 88 5.55 12.20 6.76
C THR A 88 6.64 12.82 5.90
N PHE A 89 6.34 13.11 4.63
CA PHE A 89 7.29 13.75 3.72
C PHE A 89 7.20 15.25 3.93
N MET A 90 8.16 15.81 4.67
CA MET A 90 8.17 17.24 4.97
C MET A 90 8.37 18.04 3.69
N GLN A 91 7.61 19.12 3.54
CA GLN A 91 7.64 19.98 2.36
C GLN A 91 8.06 21.40 2.73
N GLU A 92 8.93 21.99 1.93
CA GLU A 92 9.18 23.43 2.01
C GLU A 92 8.08 24.24 1.30
N PRO A 93 7.92 25.53 1.63
CA PRO A 93 7.01 26.41 0.92
C PRO A 93 7.34 26.39 -0.58
N LEU A 94 6.33 26.13 -1.43
CA LEU A 94 6.42 25.98 -2.90
C LEU A 94 6.93 24.60 -3.39
N GLU A 95 7.31 23.68 -2.50
CA GLU A 95 7.69 22.33 -2.86
C GLU A 95 6.47 21.39 -2.88
N SER A 96 6.37 20.52 -3.89
CA SER A 96 5.32 19.49 -3.96
C SER A 96 5.94 18.09 -4.06
N ARG A 97 5.98 17.40 -2.93
CA ARG A 97 6.47 16.01 -2.80
C ARG A 97 5.38 14.96 -2.98
N LYS A 98 4.25 15.34 -3.59
CA LYS A 98 3.15 14.40 -3.85
C LYS A 98 3.61 13.29 -4.80
N HIS A 99 4.36 13.67 -5.84
CA HIS A 99 4.90 12.74 -6.83
C HIS A 99 5.91 11.78 -6.20
N ASP A 100 6.80 12.30 -5.35
CA ASP A 100 7.77 11.47 -4.62
C ASP A 100 7.05 10.43 -3.78
N ARG A 101 6.06 10.86 -2.97
CA ARG A 101 5.22 9.94 -2.18
C ARG A 101 4.57 8.88 -3.07
N ASP A 102 3.98 9.25 -4.21
CA ASP A 102 3.36 8.27 -5.12
C ASP A 102 4.36 7.26 -5.68
N ASN A 103 5.55 7.73 -6.05
CA ASN A 103 6.62 6.88 -6.54
C ASN A 103 7.09 5.91 -5.44
N TRP A 104 7.26 6.42 -4.22
CA TRP A 104 7.60 5.64 -3.04
C TRP A 104 6.55 4.57 -2.74
N VAL A 105 5.26 4.92 -2.71
CA VAL A 105 4.18 3.95 -2.48
C VAL A 105 4.17 2.87 -3.56
N LYS A 106 4.31 3.24 -4.83
CA LYS A 106 4.37 2.28 -5.94
C LYS A 106 5.52 1.30 -5.76
N LYS A 107 6.72 1.81 -5.45
CA LYS A 107 7.92 0.98 -5.25
C LYS A 107 7.87 0.13 -4.00
N LEU A 108 7.34 0.65 -2.89
CA LEU A 108 7.12 -0.12 -1.67
C LEU A 108 6.16 -1.29 -1.91
N ILE A 109 5.06 -1.06 -2.63
CA ILE A 109 4.11 -2.14 -2.97
C ILE A 109 4.79 -3.17 -3.87
N GLU A 110 5.46 -2.73 -4.95
CA GLU A 110 6.18 -3.62 -5.88
C GLU A 110 7.18 -4.53 -5.13
N LEU A 111 8.05 -3.94 -4.31
CA LEU A 111 9.11 -4.66 -3.61
C LEU A 111 8.59 -5.51 -2.43
N SER A 112 7.57 -5.06 -1.71
CA SER A 112 6.94 -5.85 -0.64
C SER A 112 6.28 -7.12 -1.17
N VAL A 113 5.67 -7.06 -2.36
CA VAL A 113 5.09 -8.23 -3.02
C VAL A 113 6.19 -9.15 -3.56
N SER A 114 7.20 -8.58 -4.23
CA SER A 114 8.33 -9.36 -4.76
C SER A 114 9.10 -10.08 -3.66
N SER A 115 9.41 -9.40 -2.56
CA SER A 115 10.15 -10.01 -1.43
C SER A 115 9.38 -11.18 -0.81
N ARG A 116 8.06 -11.10 -0.66
CA ARG A 116 7.24 -12.21 -0.18
C ARG A 116 7.26 -13.42 -1.11
N ALA A 117 7.19 -13.20 -2.41
CA ALA A 117 7.26 -14.27 -3.40
C ALA A 117 8.61 -15.01 -3.36
N GLU A 118 9.72 -14.27 -3.16
CA GLU A 118 11.04 -14.86 -2.96
C GLU A 118 11.10 -15.69 -1.69
N HIS A 119 10.61 -15.16 -0.56
CA HIS A 119 10.61 -15.87 0.73
C HIS A 119 9.85 -17.20 0.68
N ILE A 120 8.65 -17.22 0.08
CA ILE A 120 7.84 -18.45 -0.10
C ILE A 120 8.58 -19.47 -0.97
N SER A 121 9.30 -19.00 -1.99
CA SER A 121 10.04 -19.89 -2.91
C SER A 121 11.25 -20.55 -2.23
N THR A 122 11.90 -19.88 -1.29
CA THR A 122 13.01 -20.45 -0.50
C THR A 122 12.57 -21.42 0.60
N GLU A 123 11.34 -21.34 1.10
CA GLU A 123 10.85 -22.22 2.18
C GLU A 123 10.35 -23.59 1.66
N THR A 124 10.17 -23.74 0.35
CA THR A 124 9.57 -24.95 -0.26
C THR A 124 10.59 -25.98 -0.76
N ALA A 125 11.64 -26.30 0.02
CA ALA A 125 12.52 -27.42 -0.32
C ALA A 125 13.02 -28.20 0.92
N PRO A 126 12.28 -29.22 1.39
CA PRO A 126 12.92 -30.33 2.08
C PRO A 126 13.70 -31.15 1.05
N ALA A 127 15.03 -31.02 1.06
CA ALA A 127 15.92 -31.99 0.45
C ALA A 127 15.80 -33.30 1.25
N GLY A 128 15.05 -34.29 0.73
CA GLY A 128 14.92 -35.57 1.41
C GLY A 128 14.00 -36.59 0.75
N SER A 129 14.58 -37.41 -0.13
CA SER A 129 14.16 -38.78 -0.46
C SER A 129 12.81 -39.00 -1.18
N GLY A 130 12.87 -38.91 -2.51
CA GLY A 130 12.32 -39.89 -3.47
C GLY A 130 10.92 -40.46 -3.25
N MET A 131 9.94 -39.92 -3.96
CA MET A 131 8.80 -40.69 -4.45
C MET A 131 8.65 -40.45 -5.96
N ARG A 132 8.81 -41.53 -6.75
CA ARG A 132 8.49 -41.54 -8.18
C ARG A 132 7.00 -41.22 -8.38
N PRO A 133 6.60 -40.57 -9.47
CA PRO A 133 5.19 -40.29 -9.73
C PRO A 133 4.44 -41.61 -9.97
N SER A 134 3.63 -42.03 -8.99
CA SER A 134 2.68 -43.12 -9.18
C SER A 134 1.48 -42.59 -9.96
N VAL A 135 1.28 -43.19 -11.14
CA VAL A 135 0.12 -43.15 -12.05
C VAL A 135 -1.16 -42.51 -11.47
N ARG A 136 -1.69 -41.51 -12.19
CA ARG A 136 -3.00 -40.91 -11.95
C ARG A 136 -4.11 -41.95 -12.06
N ARG A 137 -4.70 -42.38 -10.94
CA ARG A 137 -6.04 -42.99 -10.93
C ARG A 137 -7.08 -41.88 -10.84
N TRP A 138 -7.77 -41.61 -11.94
CA TRP A 138 -8.96 -40.76 -12.00
C TRP A 138 -10.20 -41.52 -11.51
N VAL A 139 -10.20 -41.96 -10.25
CA VAL A 139 -11.40 -42.49 -9.61
C VAL A 139 -11.45 -41.94 -8.20
N ALA A 140 -12.37 -41.01 -7.95
CA ALA A 140 -12.69 -40.58 -6.60
C ALA A 140 -13.36 -41.76 -5.86
N PRO A 141 -13.00 -42.06 -4.60
CA PRO A 141 -13.74 -43.02 -3.79
C PRO A 141 -15.17 -42.52 -3.59
N ASP A 142 -16.14 -43.42 -3.73
CA ASP A 142 -17.55 -43.14 -3.52
C ASP A 142 -17.78 -42.76 -2.05
N ILE A 143 -18.00 -41.48 -1.76
CA ILE A 143 -18.36 -41.02 -0.42
C ILE A 143 -19.85 -41.31 -0.27
N SER A 144 -20.18 -42.44 0.35
CA SER A 144 -21.55 -42.75 0.76
C SER A 144 -22.00 -41.73 1.81
N ARG A 145 -22.75 -40.71 1.39
CA ARG A 145 -23.38 -39.76 2.32
C ARG A 145 -24.48 -40.49 3.10
N PRO A 146 -24.46 -40.52 4.44
CA PRO A 146 -25.63 -40.98 5.19
C PRO A 146 -26.78 -40.00 4.95
N ARG A 147 -27.92 -40.54 4.53
CA ARG A 147 -29.17 -39.81 4.33
C ARG A 147 -29.67 -39.29 5.69
N PRO A 148 -29.82 -37.97 5.90
CA PRO A 148 -30.60 -37.48 7.02
C PRO A 148 -32.10 -37.67 6.69
N GLU A 149 -32.75 -38.57 7.43
CA GLU A 149 -34.20 -38.56 7.58
C GLU A 149 -34.63 -37.30 8.32
N ASN A 150 -35.68 -36.67 7.81
CA ASN A 150 -36.53 -35.69 8.50
C ASN A 150 -35.87 -34.38 8.97
N PHE A 151 -35.71 -33.45 8.03
CA PHE A 151 -35.84 -32.02 8.33
C PHE A 151 -36.94 -31.42 7.45
N PRO A 152 -37.90 -30.67 8.02
CA PRO A 152 -38.88 -29.94 7.22
C PRO A 152 -38.15 -28.92 6.33
N ALA A 153 -38.67 -28.74 5.11
CA ALA A 153 -38.07 -27.87 4.11
C ALA A 153 -37.80 -26.47 4.69
N PRO A 154 -36.58 -25.92 4.58
CA PRO A 154 -36.38 -24.51 4.84
C PRO A 154 -37.19 -23.72 3.81
N GLU A 155 -37.97 -22.75 4.31
CA GLU A 155 -38.71 -21.80 3.48
C GLU A 155 -37.76 -21.17 2.45
N PRO A 156 -38.22 -20.94 1.20
CA PRO A 156 -37.37 -20.33 0.19
C PRO A 156 -36.85 -18.99 0.71
N PRO A 157 -35.54 -18.69 0.54
CA PRO A 157 -35.01 -17.40 0.91
C PRO A 157 -35.83 -16.34 0.19
N ARG A 158 -36.46 -15.44 0.95
CA ARG A 158 -37.03 -14.22 0.38
C ARG A 158 -35.90 -13.52 -0.35
N GLU A 159 -36.06 -13.36 -1.66
CA GLU A 159 -35.23 -12.46 -2.44
C GLU A 159 -35.29 -11.11 -1.74
N THR A 160 -34.18 -10.74 -1.10
CA THR A 160 -33.96 -9.32 -0.84
C THR A 160 -33.70 -8.75 -2.21
N GLU A 161 -34.71 -8.12 -2.80
CA GLU A 161 -34.52 -7.17 -3.89
C GLU A 161 -33.50 -6.15 -3.38
N ILE A 162 -32.25 -6.38 -3.75
CA ILE A 162 -31.23 -5.35 -3.69
C ILE A 162 -31.64 -4.42 -4.83
N THR A 163 -32.41 -3.39 -4.52
CA THR A 163 -32.57 -2.25 -5.44
C THR A 163 -31.17 -1.72 -5.67
N ILE A 164 -30.62 -2.06 -6.83
CA ILE A 164 -29.44 -1.41 -7.36
C ILE A 164 -29.89 0.04 -7.58
N ASP A 165 -29.42 0.93 -6.72
CA ASP A 165 -29.62 2.35 -6.92
C ASP A 165 -28.94 2.70 -8.26
N GLU A 166 -29.76 3.06 -9.24
CA GLU A 166 -29.32 3.52 -10.53
C GLU A 166 -28.43 4.74 -10.29
N PRO A 167 -27.17 4.78 -10.78
CA PRO A 167 -26.35 5.96 -10.61
C PRO A 167 -27.02 7.11 -11.37
N GLU A 168 -27.50 8.12 -10.64
CA GLU A 168 -28.03 9.35 -11.22
C GLU A 168 -27.05 9.88 -12.28
N PRO A 169 -27.54 10.27 -13.48
CA PRO A 169 -26.67 10.83 -14.50
C PRO A 169 -26.03 12.11 -13.95
N VAL A 170 -24.69 12.10 -13.89
CA VAL A 170 -23.88 13.30 -13.63
C VAL A 170 -24.32 14.39 -14.60
N VAL A 171 -25.07 15.36 -14.09
CA VAL A 171 -25.40 16.59 -14.80
C VAL A 171 -24.10 17.36 -14.94
N ILE A 172 -23.45 17.23 -16.09
CA ILE A 172 -22.33 18.10 -16.49
C ILE A 172 -22.95 19.50 -16.67
N PRO A 173 -22.63 20.51 -15.84
CA PRO A 173 -23.01 21.87 -16.16
C PRO A 173 -22.29 22.25 -17.46
N LYS A 174 -23.06 22.45 -18.53
CA LYS A 174 -22.58 23.12 -19.73
C LYS A 174 -22.11 24.50 -19.28
N ILE A 175 -20.80 24.68 -19.17
CA ILE A 175 -20.17 26.00 -19.12
C ILE A 175 -20.42 26.59 -20.52
N TYR A 176 -21.54 27.31 -20.65
CA TYR A 176 -21.72 28.19 -21.78
C TYR A 176 -20.61 29.25 -21.70
N PRO A 177 -19.82 29.47 -22.77
CA PRO A 177 -18.91 30.61 -22.79
C PRO A 177 -19.75 31.87 -22.64
N ALA A 178 -19.41 32.68 -21.65
CA ALA A 178 -20.04 33.94 -21.34
C ALA A 178 -20.20 34.78 -22.62
N MET A 179 -21.44 34.97 -23.05
CA MET A 179 -21.77 35.98 -24.05
C MET A 179 -21.38 37.33 -23.45
N LYS A 180 -20.57 38.07 -24.21
CA LYS A 180 -20.12 39.42 -23.89
C LYS A 180 -21.35 40.28 -23.56
N GLU A 181 -21.40 40.83 -22.35
CA GLU A 181 -22.26 41.96 -22.04
C GLU A 181 -21.90 43.11 -23.01
N PRO A 182 -22.87 43.71 -23.70
CA PRO A 182 -22.65 45.01 -24.31
C PRO A 182 -22.54 46.05 -23.19
N VAL A 183 -21.40 46.73 -23.17
CA VAL A 183 -21.09 47.87 -22.32
C VAL A 183 -22.13 48.96 -22.55
N GLU A 184 -23.00 49.19 -21.56
CA GLU A 184 -23.82 50.40 -21.47
C GLU A 184 -22.89 51.55 -21.08
N LEU A 185 -22.65 52.44 -22.04
CA LEU A 185 -21.83 53.64 -21.88
C LEU A 185 -22.50 54.59 -20.87
N LYS A 186 -21.75 54.91 -19.82
CA LYS A 186 -22.01 56.02 -18.91
C LYS A 186 -22.17 57.33 -19.71
N GLU A 187 -23.18 58.11 -19.37
CA GLU A 187 -23.01 59.56 -19.31
C GLU A 187 -23.38 60.04 -17.89
N GLN A 188 -22.38 60.70 -17.29
CA GLN A 188 -22.41 61.34 -15.98
C GLN A 188 -23.07 62.73 -16.06
N PRO A 189 -23.47 63.30 -14.92
CA PRO A 189 -24.17 64.58 -14.86
C PRO A 189 -23.19 65.76 -14.94
N GLU A 190 -23.70 66.90 -15.43
CA GLU A 190 -23.19 68.25 -15.15
C GLU A 190 -24.36 69.11 -14.64
#